data_AF-A0A526XMM9-F1
#
_entry.id   AF-A0A526XMM9-F1
#
_cell.length_a   1.000
_cell.length_b   1.000
_cell.length_c   1.000
_cell.angle_alpha   90.00
_cell.angle_beta   90.00
_cell.angle_gamma   90.00
#
_symmetry.space_group_name_H-M   'P 1'
#
loop_
_entity.id
_entity.type
_entity.pdbx_description
1 polymer ?
#
loop_
_entity_poly.entity_id
_entity_poly.type
_entity_poly.pdbx_seq_one_letter_code
_entity_poly.pdbx_strand_id
1 'polypeptide(L)' 'FVIGGAQYPHEFPWGENIFFVRHLPPADHPAFFCSSRLTLNVTREAMAKRGWCPSGRLFEAAACGAAIVS' A
#
# COMPACT_ATOMS: atom_id res chain seq x y z
N PHE A 1 5.14 0.28 -10.96
CA PHE A 1 4.64 0.19 -9.57
C PHE A 1 3.44 1.10 -9.42
N VAL A 2 2.37 0.64 -8.78
CA VAL A 2 1.23 1.49 -8.43
C VAL A 2 1.24 1.69 -6.93
N ILE A 3 1.28 2.96 -6.50
CA ILE A 3 1.30 3.34 -5.10
C ILE A 3 -0.07 3.94 -4.77
N GLY A 4 -0.77 3.31 -3.83
CA GLY A 4 -2.00 3.84 -3.24
C GLY A 4 -1.70 4.39 -1.85
N GLY A 5 -2.04 5.66 -1.59
CA GLY A 5 -1.83 6.24 -0.27
C GLY A 5 -1.76 7.75 -0.27
N ALA A 6 -1.43 8.32 0.89
CA ALA A 6 -1.33 9.75 1.10
C ALA A 6 -0.10 10.09 1.96
N GLN A 7 0.20 11.39 2.08
CA GLN A 7 1.28 11.94 2.90
C GLN A 7 2.69 11.65 2.38
N TYR A 8 2.85 11.51 1.06
CA TYR A 8 4.16 11.57 0.43
C TYR A 8 4.65 13.04 0.40
N PRO A 9 5.92 13.31 0.73
CA PRO A 9 6.48 14.65 0.64
C PRO A 9 6.51 15.14 -0.82
N HIS A 10 6.60 16.45 -1.02
CA HIS A 10 6.69 17.04 -2.36
C HIS A 10 7.91 16.51 -3.13
N GLU A 11 9.03 16.32 -2.43
CA GLU A 11 10.30 15.86 -2.97
C GLU A 11 10.45 14.32 -2.95
N PHE A 12 9.33 13.59 -2.93
CA PHE A 12 9.40 12.12 -3.02
C PHE A 12 10.08 11.70 -4.34
N PRO A 13 11.00 10.72 -4.32
CA PRO A 13 11.77 10.32 -5.50
C PRO A 13 10.91 9.50 -6.46
N TRP A 14 10.03 10.18 -7.21
CA TRP A 14 9.20 9.57 -8.24
C TRP A 14 10.07 9.07 -9.40
N GLY A 15 9.87 7.82 -9.80
CA GLY A 15 10.43 7.25 -11.02
C GLY A 15 9.38 7.20 -12.13
N GLU A 16 9.84 7.13 -13.39
CA GLU A 16 8.96 7.03 -14.57
C GLU A 16 8.04 5.80 -14.55
N ASN A 17 8.44 4.76 -13.81
CA ASN A 17 7.67 3.53 -13.63
C ASN A 17 6.72 3.57 -12.41
N ILE A 18 6.53 4.72 -11.76
CA ILE A 18 5.66 4.87 -10.59
C ILE A 18 4.37 5.60 -10.97
N PHE A 19 3.24 4.96 -10.71
CA PHE A 19 1.90 5.53 -10.84
C PHE A 19 1.34 5.75 -9.44
N PHE A 20 0.77 6.93 -9.18
CA PHE A 20 0.29 7.31 -7.85
C PHE A 20 -1.22 7.54 -7.84
N VAL A 21 -1.91 6.81 -6.96
CA VAL A 21 -3.35 6.96 -6.69
C VAL A 21 -3.52 7.66 -5.35
N ARG A 22 -3.88 8.95 -5.39
CA ARG A 22 -3.97 9.82 -4.20
C ARG A 22 -5.08 9.40 -3.23
N HIS A 23 -6.22 9.00 -3.77
CA HIS A 23 -7.34 8.50 -2.99
C HIS A 23 -7.93 7.30 -3.71
N LEU A 24 -7.97 6.17 -3.00
CA LEU A 24 -8.61 4.94 -3.45
C LEU A 24 -9.77 4.68 -2.47
N PRO A 25 -11.02 4.70 -2.93
CA PRO A 25 -12.16 4.45 -2.04
C PRO A 25 -12.19 2.97 -1.64
N PRO A 26 -12.78 2.63 -0.47
CA PRO A 26 -12.83 1.25 0.03
C PRO A 26 -13.41 0.23 -0.95
N ALA A 27 -14.40 0.64 -1.76
CA ALA A 27 -15.00 -0.22 -2.78
C ALA A 27 -14.00 -0.72 -3.84
N ASP A 28 -12.94 0.06 -4.10
CA ASP A 28 -11.93 -0.27 -5.10
C ASP A 28 -10.71 -0.99 -4.51
N HIS A 29 -10.64 -1.15 -3.18
CA HIS A 29 -9.51 -1.84 -2.54
C HIS A 29 -9.31 -3.27 -3.06
N PRO A 30 -10.36 -4.11 -3.22
CA PRO A 30 -10.15 -5.47 -3.74
C PRO A 30 -9.59 -5.48 -5.16
N ALA A 31 -10.14 -4.65 -6.04
CA ALA A 31 -9.65 -4.52 -7.41
C ALA A 31 -8.18 -4.06 -7.42
N PHE A 32 -7.83 -3.08 -6.58
CA PHE A 32 -6.47 -2.61 -6.45
C PHE A 32 -5.50 -3.70 -5.99
N PHE A 33 -5.78 -4.39 -4.88
CA PHE A 33 -4.90 -5.42 -4.33
C PHE A 33 -4.73 -6.62 -5.27
N CYS A 34 -5.81 -7.02 -5.95
CA CYS A 34 -5.81 -8.14 -6.88
C CYS A 34 -5.35 -7.79 -8.31
N SER A 35 -5.14 -6.50 -8.63
CA SER A 35 -4.68 -6.08 -9.96
C SER A 35 -3.19 -6.33 -10.22
N SER A 36 -2.44 -6.66 -9.16
CA SER A 36 -0.99 -6.85 -9.19
C SER A 36 -0.60 -8.30 -8.86
N ARG A 37 0.54 -8.75 -9.38
CA ARG A 37 1.10 -10.07 -9.03
C ARG A 37 1.53 -10.17 -7.57
N LEU A 38 1.95 -9.04 -6.99
CA LEU A 38 2.43 -8.91 -5.63
C LEU A 38 1.99 -7.57 -5.06
N THR A 39 1.34 -7.60 -3.89
CA THR A 39 1.04 -6.43 -3.09
C THR A 39 2.18 -6.21 -2.09
N LEU A 40 2.84 -5.05 -2.17
CA LEU A 40 3.87 -4.65 -1.21
C LEU A 40 3.25 -3.81 -0.09
N ASN A 41 3.33 -4.30 1.16
CA ASN A 41 2.95 -3.53 2.35
C ASN A 41 4.21 -2.96 3.02
N VAL A 42 4.37 -1.63 2.98
CA VAL A 42 5.49 -0.96 3.65
C VAL A 42 5.01 -0.32 4.95
N THR A 43 5.53 -0.80 6.08
CA THR A 43 5.19 -0.25 7.40
C THR A 43 5.84 1.13 7.57
N ARG A 44 5.02 2.13 7.90
CA ARG A 44 5.52 3.49 8.17
C ARG A 44 6.39 3.50 9.43
N GLU A 45 7.42 4.32 9.44
CA GLU A 45 8.35 4.45 10.58
C GLU A 45 7.61 4.69 11.92
N ALA A 46 6.61 5.55 11.94
CA ALA A 46 5.81 5.83 13.14
C ALA A 46 5.05 4.59 13.67
N MET A 47 4.66 3.67 12.79
CA MET A 47 4.04 2.39 13.18
C MET A 47 5.10 1.41 13.66
N ALA A 48 6.24 1.31 12.96
CA ALA A 48 7.35 0.44 13.35
C ALA A 48 7.90 0.81 14.75
N LYS A 49 7.97 2.10 15.09
CA LYS A 49 8.38 2.58 16.42
C LYS A 49 7.44 2.13 17.55
N ARG A 50 6.19 1.76 17.23
CA ARG A 50 5.21 1.25 18.21
C ARG A 50 5.29 -0.28 18.39
N GLY A 51 6.31 -0.93 17.84
CA GLY A 51 6.52 -2.37 17.93
C GLY A 51 5.76 -3.13 16.85
N TRP A 52 5.17 -4.26 17.20
CA TRP A 52 4.58 -5.21 16.26
C TRP A 52 3.07 -4.98 16.05
N CYS A 53 2.74 -3.85 15.43
CA CYS A 53 1.35 -3.52 15.08
C CYS A 53 1.22 -3.44 13.54
N PRO A 54 0.80 -4.52 12.86
CA PRO A 54 0.66 -4.53 11.41
C PRO A 54 -0.40 -3.53 10.93
N SER A 55 -0.25 -3.05 9.69
CA SER A 55 -1.20 -2.10 9.11
C SER A 55 -2.56 -2.76 8.86
N GLY A 56 -3.65 -2.00 9.01
CA GLY A 56 -4.99 -2.46 8.59
C GLY A 56 -5.01 -2.88 7.11
N ARG A 57 -4.20 -2.21 6.28
CA ARG A 57 -4.06 -2.51 4.85
C ARG A 57 -3.46 -3.88 4.57
N LEU A 58 -2.59 -4.38 5.45
CA LEU A 58 -2.08 -5.75 5.35
C LEU A 58 -3.23 -6.77 5.45
N PHE A 59 -4.14 -6.57 6.40
CA PHE A 59 -5.30 -7.44 6.58
C PHE A 59 -6.32 -7.31 5.44
N GLU A 60 -6.54 -6.09 4.93
CA GLU A 60 -7.39 -5.89 3.74
C GLU A 60 -6.84 -6.62 2.51
N ALA A 61 -5.54 -6.51 2.24
CA ALA A 61 -4.90 -7.22 1.14
C ALA A 61 -4.99 -8.74 1.32
N ALA A 62 -4.79 -9.24 2.55
CA ALA A 62 -4.88 -10.66 2.86
C ALA A 62 -6.31 -11.19 2.68
N ALA A 63 -7.32 -10.41 3.08
CA ALA A 63 -8.73 -10.75 2.88
C ALA A 63 -9.12 -10.83 1.39
N CYS A 64 -8.40 -10.11 0.52
CA CYS A 64 -8.57 -10.20 -0.93
C CYS A 64 -7.83 -11.39 -1.57
N GLY A 65 -7.10 -12.20 -0.78
CA GLY A 65 -6.30 -13.31 -1.29
C GLY A 65 -5.07 -12.87 -2.10
N ALA A 66 -4.63 -11.62 -1.94
CA ALA A 66 -3.46 -11.11 -2.65
C ALA A 66 -2.17 -11.79 -2.16
N ALA A 67 -1.23 -12.06 -3.07
CA ALA A 67 0.12 -12.43 -2.69
C ALA A 67 0.84 -11.19 -2.11
N ILE A 68 1.32 -11.28 -0.87
CA ILE A 68 1.86 -10.14 -0.13
C ILE A 68 3.36 -10.29 0.11
N VAL A 69 4.06 -9.17 -0.07
CA VAL A 69 5.41 -8.93 0.44
C VAL A 69 5.30 -7.84 1.52
N SER A 70 5.86 -8.06 2.71
CA SER A 70 5.79 -7.10 3.82
C SER A 70 7.10 -6.97 4.58
#